data_AF-A0A0F2PP28-F1
#
_entry.id   AF-A0A0F2PP28-F1
#
_cell.length_a   1.000
_cell.length_b   1.000
_cell.length_c   1.000
_cell.angle_alpha   90.00
_cell.angle_beta   90.00
_cell.angle_gamma   90.00
#
_symmetry.space_group_name_H-M   'P 1'
#
loop_
_entity.id
_entity.type
_entity.pdbx_description
1 polymer ?
#
loop_
_entity_poly.entity_id
_entity_poly.type
_entity_poly.pdbx_seq_one_letter_code
_entity_poly.pdbx_strand_id
1 'polypeptide(L)' 'MADTETKTINSVEIDVEKANRMLKRLIVKETANIKTKRYNDGEMAKQIKKIIEEEVVCY' A
#
# COMPACT_ATOMS: atom_id res chain seq x y z
N MET A 1 4.09 -1.74 24.68
CA MET A 1 4.77 -2.24 23.47
C MET A 1 3.69 -2.63 22.48
N ALA A 2 3.74 -2.18 21.23
CA ALA A 2 2.80 -2.66 20.22
C ALA A 2 3.36 -3.97 19.67
N ASP A 3 2.69 -5.08 19.95
CA ASP A 3 2.99 -6.38 19.36
C ASP A 3 2.67 -6.30 17.86
N THR A 4 3.67 -5.95 17.04
CA THR A 4 3.52 -5.93 15.58
C THR A 4 3.33 -7.35 15.09
N GLU A 5 2.12 -7.72 14.65
CA GLU A 5 1.87 -9.02 14.03
C GLU A 5 2.67 -9.13 12.73
N THR A 6 3.75 -9.91 12.76
CA THR A 6 4.51 -10.28 11.56
C THR A 6 4.03 -11.64 11.06
N LYS A 7 3.73 -11.73 9.75
CA LYS A 7 3.45 -13.00 9.08
C LYS A 7 4.57 -13.32 8.11
N THR A 8 5.10 -14.53 8.20
CA THR A 8 6.03 -15.05 7.19
C THR A 8 5.22 -15.64 6.04
N ILE A 9 5.38 -15.10 4.83
CA ILE A 9 4.79 -15.64 3.60
C ILE A 9 5.94 -15.85 2.60
N ASN A 10 6.10 -17.08 2.09
CA ASN A 10 7.16 -17.42 1.13
C ASN A 10 8.57 -17.00 1.60
N SER A 11 8.87 -17.19 2.89
CA SER A 11 10.13 -16.77 3.54
C SER A 11 10.38 -15.26 3.59
N VAL A 12 9.35 -14.43 3.37
CA VAL A 12 9.39 -12.98 3.58
C VAL A 12 8.61 -12.63 4.84
N GLU A 13 9.24 -11.93 5.78
CA GLU A 13 8.56 -11.37 6.95
C GLU A 13 7.78 -10.13 6.54
N ILE A 14 6.46 -10.19 6.72
CA ILE A 14 5.54 -9.12 6.37
C ILE A 14 4.93 -8.57 7.66
N ASP A 15 5.10 -7.28 7.88
CA ASP A 15 4.34 -6.54 8.88
C ASP A 15 2.88 -6.40 8.42
N VAL A 16 1.98 -7.13 9.09
CA VAL A 16 0.57 -7.23 8.70
C VAL A 16 -0.13 -5.89 8.88
N GLU A 17 0.25 -5.10 9.88
CA GLU A 17 -0.35 -3.78 10.11
C GLU A 17 0.03 -2.79 9.02
N LYS A 18 1.30 -2.80 8.58
CA LYS A 18 1.76 -1.95 7.47
C LYS A 18 1.13 -2.37 6.16
N ALA A 19 1.08 -3.68 5.88
CA ALA A 19 0.42 -4.20 4.68
C ALA A 19 -1.07 -3.81 4.64
N ASN A 20 -1.79 -3.94 5.75
CA ASN A 20 -3.20 -3.53 5.84
C ASN A 20 -3.40 -2.01 5.67
N ARG A 21 -2.51 -1.19 6.22
CA ARG A 21 -2.54 0.28 6.03
C ARG A 21 -2.33 0.66 4.56
N MET A 22 -1.33 0.06 3.91
CA MET A 22 -1.08 0.24 2.48
C MET A 22 -2.29 -0.17 1.64
N LEU A 23 -2.84 -1.36 1.91
CA LEU A 23 -4.00 -1.89 1.18
C LEU A 23 -5.22 -0.96 1.28
N LYS A 24 -5.54 -0.48 2.48
CA LYS A 24 -6.65 0.47 2.69
C LYS A 24 -6.43 1.77 1.89
N ARG A 25 -5.23 2.33 1.90
CA ARG A 25 -4.90 3.54 1.12
C ARG A 25 -5.06 3.33 -0.38
N LEU A 26 -4.61 2.18 -0.89
CA LEU A 26 -4.78 1.79 -2.29
C LEU A 26 -6.26 1.73 -2.69
N ILE A 27 -7.10 1.04 -1.92
CA ILE A 27 -8.53 0.89 -2.20
C ILE A 27 -9.23 2.24 -2.24
N VAL A 28 -8.93 3.13 -1.28
CA VAL A 28 -9.53 4.48 -1.23
C VAL A 28 -9.12 5.29 -2.47
N LYS A 29 -7.84 5.27 -2.85
CA LYS A 29 -7.37 5.97 -4.05
C LYS A 29 -7.98 5.43 -5.31
N GLU A 30 -8.07 4.11 -5.47
CA GLU A 30 -8.66 3.51 -6.67
C GLU A 30 -10.15 3.80 -6.76
N THR A 31 -10.86 3.74 -5.64
CA THR A 31 -12.28 4.13 -5.57
C THR A 31 -12.48 5.60 -5.97
N ALA A 32 -11.60 6.50 -5.50
CA ALA A 32 -11.63 7.90 -5.89
C ALA A 32 -11.28 8.09 -7.38
N ASN A 33 -10.33 7.31 -7.90
CA ASN A 33 -9.93 7.37 -9.30
C ASN A 33 -11.05 6.87 -10.23
N ILE A 34 -11.74 5.79 -9.88
CA ILE A 34 -12.91 5.29 -10.64
C ILE A 34 -14.00 6.37 -10.73
N LYS A 35 -14.24 7.12 -9.65
CA LYS A 35 -15.23 8.21 -9.61
C LYS A 35 -14.82 9.43 -10.43
N THR A 36 -13.53 9.76 -10.43
CA THR A 36 -13.01 11.01 -11.02
C THR A 36 -12.41 10.82 -12.42
N LYS A 37 -12.11 9.57 -12.81
CA LYS A 37 -11.36 9.17 -14.01
C LYS A 37 -10.07 9.98 -14.21
N ARG A 38 -9.42 10.34 -13.11
CA ARG A 38 -8.33 11.32 -13.10
C ARG A 38 -6.99 10.74 -13.54
N TYR A 39 -6.77 9.45 -13.31
CA TYR A 39 -5.53 8.75 -13.59
C TYR A 39 -5.81 7.52 -14.46
N ASN A 40 -4.99 7.32 -15.48
CA ASN A 40 -4.99 6.07 -16.24
C ASN A 40 -4.23 4.97 -15.49
N ASP A 41 -4.30 3.74 -15.99
CA ASP A 41 -3.70 2.56 -15.35
C ASP A 41 -2.19 2.72 -15.09
N GLY A 42 -1.46 3.35 -16.03
CA GLY A 42 -0.03 3.60 -15.90
C GLY A 42 0.30 4.63 -14.81
N GLU A 43 -0.54 5.64 -14.63
CA GLU A 43 -0.41 6.63 -13.55
C GLU A 43 -0.80 6.06 -12.19
N MET A 44 -1.82 5.21 -12.13
CA MET A 44 -2.18 4.47 -10.92
C MET A 44 -1.03 3.56 -10.47
N ALA A 45 -0.40 2.82 -11.38
CA ALA A 45 0.75 1.99 -11.07
C ALA A 45 1.93 2.81 -10.49
N LYS A 46 2.21 4.00 -11.05
CA LYS A 46 3.22 4.91 -10.50
C LYS A 46 2.88 5.39 -9.09
N GLN A 47 1.60 5.70 -8.83
CA GLN A 47 1.17 6.10 -7.49
C GLN A 47 1.27 4.97 -6.47
N ILE A 48 0.93 3.75 -6.86
CA ILE A 48 1.06 2.56 -6.01
C ILE A 48 2.52 2.34 -5.63
N LYS A 49 3.44 2.42 -6.62
CA LYS A 49 4.87 2.31 -6.37
C LYS A 49 5.37 3.37 -5.39
N LYS A 50 4.92 4.62 -5.53
CA LYS A 50 5.27 5.71 -4.62
C LYS A 50 4.76 5.48 -3.19
N ILE A 51 3.56 4.95 -3.02
CA ILE A 51 3.01 4.61 -1.68
C ILE A 51 3.86 3.53 -1.00
N ILE A 52 4.32 2.54 -1.76
CA ILE A 52 5.20 1.49 -1.25
C ILE A 52 6.56 2.11 -0.85
N GLU A 53 7.14 2.95 -1.70
CA GLU A 53 8.41 3.64 -1.41
C GLU A 53 8.30 4.52 -0.16
N GLU A 54 7.22 5.29 0.01
CA GLU A 54 6.99 6.13 1.19
C GLU A 54 6.93 5.31 2.49
N GLU A 55 6.29 4.14 2.48
CA GLU A 55 6.20 3.28 3.66
C GLU A 55 7.50 2.50 3.95
N VAL A 56 8.33 2.25 2.92
CA VAL A 56 9.65 1.62 3.05
C VAL A 56 10.74 2.62 3.50
N VAL A 57 10.67 3.87 3.04
CA VAL A 57 11.66 4.93 3.35
C VAL A 57 11.46 5.55 4.74
N CYS A 58 10.31 5.36 5.40
CA CYS A 58 10.05 5.86 6.75
C CYS A 58 10.83 5.15 7.89
N TYR A 59 12.10 4.77 7.67
CA TYR A 59 12.99 4.19 8.69
C TYR A 59 14.22 5.05 8.92
#